data_AF-A0A6S6S1P8-F1
#
_entry.id   AF-A0A6S6S1P8-F1
#
_cell.length_a   1.000
_cell.length_b   1.000
_cell.length_c   1.000
_cell.angle_alpha   90.00
_cell.angle_beta   90.00
_cell.angle_gamma   90.00
#
_symmetry.space_group_name_H-M   'P 1'
#
loop_
_entity.id
_entity.type
_entity.pdbx_description
1 polymer ?
#
loop_
_entity_poly.entity_id
_entity_poly.type
_entity_poly.pdbx_seq_one_letter_code
_entity_poly.pdbx_strand_id
1 'polypeptide(L)' 'MIFATDVHYQESGAVAAGVMFRKWQDARSEQILTAEVADVAEYVPGEFYQRELPCLLALLDKLKKEPTCIVVDGF' A
#
# COMPACT_ATOMS: atom_id res chain seq x y z
N MET A 1 5.23 -1.87 -14.96
CA MET A 1 4.80 -2.67 -13.79
C MET A 1 3.92 -1.79 -12.94
N ILE A 2 2.72 -2.25 -12.61
CA ILE A 2 1.72 -1.50 -11.85
C ILE A 2 1.58 -2.14 -10.49
N PHE A 3 1.64 -1.34 -9.43
CA PHE A 3 1.49 -1.80 -8.06
C PHE A 3 0.22 -1.22 -7.46
N ALA A 4 -0.82 -2.05 -7.30
CA ALA A 4 -2.08 -1.66 -6.68
C ALA A 4 -2.00 -1.91 -5.17
N THR A 5 -2.34 -0.91 -4.36
CA THR A 5 -2.16 -0.92 -2.90
C THR A 5 -3.44 -0.56 -2.17
N ASP A 6 -3.63 -1.17 -1.00
CA ASP A 6 -4.71 -0.88 -0.05
C ASP A 6 -4.15 -0.99 1.38
N VAL A 7 -4.75 -0.27 2.33
CA VAL A 7 -4.36 -0.26 3.74
C VAL A 7 -5.55 -0.59 4.62
N HIS A 8 -5.45 -1.72 5.32
CA HIS A 8 -6.42 -2.13 6.32
C HIS A 8 -5.97 -1.70 7.73
N TYR A 9 -6.73 -0.80 8.35
CA TYR A 9 -6.45 -0.32 9.71
C TYR A 9 -7.06 -1.24 10.78
N GLN A 10 -6.31 -1.44 11.86
CA GLN A 10 -6.68 -2.24 13.03
C GLN A 10 -6.62 -1.38 14.31
N GLU A 11 -7.01 -1.93 15.46
CA GLU A 11 -7.00 -1.21 16.74
C GLU A 11 -5.61 -0.70 17.15
N SER A 12 -4.55 -1.47 16.87
CA SER A 12 -3.17 -1.17 17.30
C SER A 12 -2.18 -1.05 16.14
N GLY A 13 -2.64 -0.77 14.93
CA GLY A 13 -1.76 -0.74 13.76
C GLY A 13 -2.51 -0.78 12.44
N ALA A 14 -1.79 -1.14 11.38
CA ALA A 14 -2.34 -1.33 10.06
C ALA A 14 -1.59 -2.41 9.29
N VAL A 15 -2.27 -2.98 8.31
CA VAL A 15 -1.68 -3.88 7.31
C VAL A 15 -1.84 -3.24 5.95
N ALA A 16 -0.73 -2.86 5.32
CA ALA A 16 -0.70 -2.51 3.91
C ALA A 16 -0.55 -3.76 3.06
N ALA A 17 -1.34 -3.86 2.00
CA ALA A 17 -1.22 -4.92 1.01
C ALA A 17 -0.97 -4.31 -0.38
N GLY A 18 -0.21 -5.04 -1.21
CA GLY A 18 0.09 -4.61 -2.56
C GLY A 18 0.15 -5.78 -3.53
N VAL A 19 -0.39 -5.55 -4.73
CA VAL A 19 -0.45 -6.53 -5.82
C VAL A 19 0.24 -5.95 -7.04
N MET A 20 1.25 -6.67 -7.53
CA MET A 20 2.05 -6.29 -8.69
C MET A 20 1.50 -6.93 -9.96
N PHE A 21 1.34 -6.12 -11.01
CA PHE A 21 0.99 -6.54 -12.36
C PHE A 21 2.06 -6.09 -13.35
N ARG A 22 2.31 -6.89 -14.39
CA ARG A 22 3.25 -6.46 -15.46
C ARG A 22 2.58 -5.41 -16.34
N LYS A 23 1.32 -5.66 -16.72
CA LYS A 23 0.47 -4.85 -17.59
C LYS A 23 -0.92 -4.69 -17.01
N TRP A 24 -1.60 -3.62 -17.41
CA TRP A 24 -2.95 -3.29 -16.97
C TRP A 24 -4.01 -4.35 -17.30
N GLN A 25 -3.82 -5.11 -18.38
CA GLN A 25 -4.77 -6.14 -18.82
C GLN A 25 -4.48 -7.53 -18.23
N ASP A 26 -3.48 -7.66 -17.36
CA ASP A 26 -3.10 -8.95 -16.79
C ASP A 26 -4.21 -9.47 -15.86
N ALA A 27 -4.73 -10.67 -16.14
CA ALA A 27 -5.73 -11.33 -15.30
C ALA A 27 -5.14 -11.97 -14.03
N ARG A 28 -3.82 -11.99 -13.89
CA ARG A 28 -3.09 -12.58 -12.75
C ARG A 28 -1.99 -11.66 -12.29
N SER A 29 -1.80 -11.58 -10.99
CA SER A 29 -0.69 -10.86 -10.37
C SER A 29 0.63 -11.58 -10.57
N GLU A 30 1.71 -10.81 -10.69
CA GLU A 30 3.08 -11.32 -10.65
C GLU A 30 3.57 -11.54 -9.21
N GLN A 31 3.13 -10.70 -8.28
CA GLN A 31 3.56 -10.74 -6.88
C GLN A 31 2.50 -10.12 -5.97
N ILE A 32 2.39 -10.64 -4.75
CA ILE A 32 1.59 -10.06 -3.67
C ILE A 32 2.53 -9.82 -2.48
N LEU A 33 2.39 -8.67 -1.84
CA LEU A 33 3.16 -8.27 -0.67
C LEU A 33 2.25 -7.72 0.42
N THR A 34 2.65 -7.89 1.66
CA THR A 34 2.02 -7.24 2.82
C THR A 34 3.09 -6.60 3.70
N ALA A 35 2.73 -5.53 4.40
CA ALA A 35 3.54 -4.89 5.42
C ALA A 35 2.67 -4.57 6.64
N GLU A 36 3.08 -5.08 7.80
CA GLU A 36 2.49 -4.73 9.08
C GLU A 36 3.19 -3.47 9.59
N VAL A 37 2.40 -2.49 10.03
CA VAL A 37 2.87 -1.24 10.60
C VAL A 37 2.23 -1.08 11.98
N ALA A 38 3.08 -1.08 13.00
CA ALA A 38 2.68 -0.74 14.36
C ALA A 38 2.45 0.77 14.47
N ASP A 39 1.53 1.18 15.35
CA ASP A 39 1.32 2.58 15.74
C ASP A 39 1.11 3.54 14.55
N VAL A 40 -0.03 3.40 13.88
CA VAL A 40 -0.50 4.39 12.90
C VAL A 40 -1.02 5.64 13.62
N ALA A 41 -0.74 6.81 13.06
CA ALA A 41 -1.22 8.08 13.59
C ALA A 41 -2.75 8.10 13.77
N GLU A 42 -3.23 8.86 14.75
CA GLU A 42 -4.67 9.08 14.94
C GLU A 42 -5.28 9.73 13.69
N TYR A 43 -6.56 9.45 13.45
CA TYR A 43 -7.27 10.05 12.35
C TYR A 43 -7.51 11.55 12.59
N VAL A 44 -6.95 12.38 11.71
CA VAL A 44 -7.23 13.81 11.63
C VAL A 44 -8.03 14.10 10.35
N PRO A 45 -9.26 14.65 10.45
CA PRO A 45 -10.05 15.02 9.27
C PRO A 45 -9.28 15.96 8.33
N GLY A 46 -9.22 15.63 7.05
CA GLY A 46 -8.45 16.37 6.05
C GLY A 46 -6.97 16.02 5.94
N GLU A 47 -6.44 15.21 6.87
CA GLU A 47 -5.03 14.78 6.90
C GLU A 47 -4.88 13.25 6.92
N PHE A 48 -5.84 12.53 6.32
CA PHE A 48 -5.84 11.07 6.28
C PHE A 48 -4.53 10.49 5.71
N TYR A 49 -3.90 11.19 4.77
CA TYR A 49 -2.63 10.80 4.18
C TYR A 49 -1.51 10.60 5.21
N GLN A 50 -1.53 11.31 6.34
CA GLN A 50 -0.50 11.14 7.38
C GLN A 50 -0.58 9.76 8.04
N ARG A 51 -1.79 9.20 8.09
CA ARG A 51 -2.04 7.87 8.61
C ARG A 51 -1.70 6.79 7.59
N GLU A 52 -1.99 7.04 6.31
CA GLU A 52 -1.82 6.06 5.23
C GLU A 52 -0.40 5.97 4.68
N LEU A 53 0.27 7.12 4.53
CA LEU A 53 1.57 7.21 3.86
C LEU A 53 2.65 6.32 4.52
N PRO A 54 2.78 6.25 5.87
CA PRO A 54 3.75 5.34 6.50
C PRO A 54 3.52 3.88 6.11
N CYS A 55 2.26 3.46 5.95
CA CYS A 55 1.89 2.10 5.55
C CYS A 55 2.29 1.80 4.11
N LEU A 56 2.03 2.74 3.19
CA LEU A 56 2.42 2.61 1.79
C LEU A 56 3.95 2.60 1.63
N LEU A 57 4.68 3.44 2.37
CA LEU A 57 6.15 3.47 2.35
C LEU A 57 6.75 2.14 2.84
N ALA A 58 6.26 1.60 3.97
CA ALA A 58 6.71 0.31 4.48
C ALA A 58 6.48 -0.85 3.49
N LEU A 59 5.43 -0.75 2.67
CA LEU A 59 5.16 -1.72 1.61
C LEU A 59 6.11 -1.55 0.41
N LEU A 60 6.39 -0.31 0.01
CA LEU A 60 7.32 0.01 -1.09
C LEU A 60 8.76 -0.39 -0.77
N ASP A 61 9.20 -0.26 0.48
CA ASP A 61 10.54 -0.68 0.93
C ASP A 61 10.81 -2.18 0.73
N LYS A 62 9.75 -3.00 0.59
CA LYS A 62 9.87 -4.44 0.30
C LYS A 62 10.11 -4.75 -1.18
N LEU A 63 9.94 -3.76 -2.07
CA LEU A 63 10.12 -3.94 -3.50
C LEU A 63 11.61 -3.93 -3.88
N LYS A 64 12.04 -4.94 -4.63
CA LYS A 64 13.39 -4.98 -5.21
C LYS A 64 13.56 -4.04 -6.40
N LYS A 65 12.45 -3.60 -7.00
CA LYS A 65 12.39 -2.72 -8.16
C LYS A 65 11.18 -1.81 -8.04
N GLU A 66 11.37 -0.54 -8.32
CA GLU A 66 10.29 0.44 -8.31
C GLU A 66 9.27 0.14 -9.42
N PRO A 67 7.96 0.25 -9.11
CA PRO A 67 6.93 0.14 -10.13
C PRO A 67 6.90 1.41 -10.98
N THR A 68 6.39 1.30 -12.21
CA THR A 68 6.21 2.46 -13.10
C THR A 68 4.95 3.26 -12.77
N CYS A 69 4.04 2.67 -11.99
CA CYS A 69 2.78 3.28 -11.57
C CYS A 69 2.34 2.60 -10.26
N ILE A 70 1.86 3.41 -9.32
CA ILE A 70 1.21 2.95 -8.09
C ILE A 70 -0.26 3.36 -8.18
N VAL A 71 -1.16 2.43 -7.91
CA VAL A 71 -2.60 2.67 -7.79
C VAL A 71 -2.94 2.55 -6.31
N VAL A 72 -3.38 3.65 -5.71
CA VAL A 72 -3.77 3.69 -4.29
C VAL A 72 -5.29 3.60 -4.21
N ASP A 73 -5.82 2.69 -3.41
CA ASP A 73 -7.26 2.62 -3.10
C ASP A 73 -7.63 3.75 -2.12
N GLY A 74 -7.90 4.94 -2.65
CA GLY A 74 -8.14 6.15 -1.87
C GLY A 74 -8.53 7.35 -2.74
N PHE A 75 -8.83 8.49 -2.10
CA PHE A 75 -9.33 9.72 -2.73
C PHE A 75 -8.60 10.97 -2.25
#